data_AF-A0A934RZL9-F1
#
_entry.id   AF-A0A934RZL9-F1
#
_cell.length_a   1.000
_cell.length_b   1.000
_cell.length_c   1.000
_cell.angle_alpha   90.00
_cell.angle_beta   90.00
_cell.angle_gamma   90.00
#
_symmetry.space_group_name_H-M   'P 1'
#
loop_
_entity.id
_entity.type
_entity.pdbx_description
1 polymer ?
#
loop_
_entity_poly.entity_id
_entity_poly.type
_entity_poly.pdbx_seq_one_letter_code
_entity_poly.pdbx_strand_id
1 'polypeptide(L)'
;MYKLFAYVSLALATLASSAGATVEHRVRKGETLAEIAKAYKVSLDAIKSANKITNPNRISVGQKLTIPGVSAATGAKHTVRKGETLDAIAKRYKVSIQAIKTANRITNANRIAVGQKLIIPGLKSAQSASSSTTARSGTTHTVKRSETLTEIADAYKVSLDAIKSANNLTNPNQISVGQKLVIPAAGPSYIDYSIRPGDILSEIARDHGVSLNTLTSLNSIRDPGRISIGQIIRIPSSSASAAIVNRSRHPQLPSSFKKTLDRISVRRNQWRHIVIHHSATRSGSARGMDRYHRTERHMENGLAYHFVIGNGRGMKDGEIAIGDRWKKQIQGGHVSSYTLNQISIGICLVGDFSKYKPTAKQLSSLEALVRDLMKTTTVPVDRVTTHTLIHPKHTLCPGKYFPTESFKAKLRK
;
A
#
# COMPACT_ATOMS: atom_id res chain seq x y z
N MET A 1 12.76 -38.44 55.87
CA MET A 1 11.99 -37.31 56.42
C MET A 1 11.68 -36.33 55.30
N TYR A 2 10.38 -36.05 55.07
CA TYR A 2 9.72 -35.02 54.22
C TYR A 2 10.14 -34.93 52.73
N LYS A 3 9.39 -35.38 51.70
CA LYS A 3 8.02 -35.01 51.22
C LYS A 3 7.72 -33.51 51.27
N LEU A 4 7.56 -32.84 50.11
CA LEU A 4 6.28 -32.22 49.67
C LEU A 4 6.35 -31.49 48.30
N PHE A 5 5.47 -31.90 47.36
CA PHE A 5 4.57 -31.12 46.48
C PHE A 5 5.18 -30.07 45.49
N ALA A 6 4.67 -29.78 44.29
CA ALA A 6 3.43 -30.13 43.58
C ALA A 6 3.43 -29.49 42.17
N TYR A 7 2.76 -30.16 41.23
CA TYR A 7 1.95 -29.66 40.11
C TYR A 7 2.56 -28.77 39.00
N VAL A 8 2.70 -29.32 37.78
CA VAL A 8 1.77 -29.23 36.63
C VAL A 8 1.88 -27.91 35.85
N SER A 9 2.37 -28.02 34.61
CA SER A 9 1.61 -27.60 33.42
C SER A 9 2.28 -28.11 32.14
N LEU A 10 1.72 -29.20 31.64
CA LEU A 10 1.87 -29.70 30.28
C LEU A 10 1.23 -28.67 29.33
N ALA A 11 2.03 -27.89 28.62
CA ALA A 11 1.54 -27.16 27.45
C ALA A 11 1.97 -27.93 26.21
N LEU A 12 1.19 -28.97 25.86
CA LEU A 12 1.08 -29.40 24.47
C LEU A 12 0.74 -28.16 23.65
N ALA A 13 1.65 -27.73 22.77
CA ALA A 13 1.29 -26.84 21.69
C ALA A 13 0.36 -27.61 20.74
N THR A 14 -0.93 -27.63 21.05
CA THR A 14 -1.97 -27.94 20.09
C THR A 14 -1.96 -26.83 19.04
N LEU A 15 -1.13 -27.00 18.01
CA LEU A 15 -1.43 -26.46 16.70
C LEU A 15 -2.73 -27.14 16.26
N ALA A 16 -3.86 -26.60 16.69
CA ALA A 16 -5.12 -26.80 16.02
C ALA A 16 -4.91 -26.26 14.60
N SER A 17 -4.49 -27.18 13.73
CA SER A 17 -4.54 -27.03 12.29
C SER A 17 -5.94 -26.53 11.97
N SER A 18 -6.06 -25.26 11.55
CA SER A 18 -7.28 -24.87 10.86
C SER A 18 -7.28 -25.73 9.60
N ALA A 19 -8.04 -26.83 9.64
CA ALA A 19 -8.22 -27.76 8.55
C ALA A 19 -8.89 -27.01 7.40
N GLY A 20 -8.06 -26.30 6.62
CA GLY A 20 -8.47 -25.73 5.36
C GLY A 20 -8.82 -26.89 4.46
N ALA A 21 -10.03 -26.88 3.91
CA ALA A 21 -10.51 -27.91 2.99
C ALA A 21 -9.47 -28.21 1.91
N THR A 22 -9.28 -29.50 1.63
CA THR A 22 -8.30 -30.02 0.68
C THR A 22 -8.99 -30.51 -0.59
N VAL A 23 -8.30 -30.45 -1.73
CA VAL A 23 -8.73 -31.07 -3.00
C VAL A 23 -7.68 -32.09 -3.41
N GLU A 24 -8.12 -33.27 -3.83
CA GLU A 24 -7.25 -34.27 -4.45
C GLU A 24 -7.01 -33.93 -5.93
N HIS A 25 -5.76 -33.80 -6.33
CA HIS A 25 -5.32 -33.60 -7.71
C HIS A 25 -4.50 -34.81 -8.17
N ARG A 26 -4.81 -35.38 -9.33
CA ARG A 26 -4.06 -36.50 -9.90
C ARG A 26 -3.11 -36.00 -10.99
N VAL A 27 -1.81 -36.12 -10.77
CA VAL A 27 -0.73 -35.64 -11.66
C VAL A 27 -0.87 -36.30 -13.03
N ARG A 28 -0.83 -35.51 -14.10
CA ARG A 28 -0.87 -35.98 -15.50
C ARG A 28 0.51 -35.94 -16.15
N LYS A 29 0.62 -36.62 -17.30
CA LYS A 29 1.84 -36.63 -18.11
C LYS A 29 2.25 -35.20 -18.48
N GLY A 30 3.42 -34.78 -18.01
CA GLY A 30 4.00 -33.46 -18.30
C GLY A 30 3.67 -32.35 -17.30
N GLU A 31 2.87 -32.59 -16.25
CA GLU A 31 2.64 -31.57 -15.21
C GLU A 31 3.81 -31.50 -14.22
N THR A 32 4.18 -30.27 -13.81
CA THR A 32 5.13 -30.03 -12.71
C THR A 32 4.42 -29.56 -11.44
N LEU A 33 5.04 -29.78 -10.27
CA LEU A 33 4.46 -29.36 -9.00
C LEU A 33 4.27 -27.82 -8.91
N ALA A 34 5.14 -27.06 -9.58
CA ALA A 34 5.05 -25.60 -9.68
C ALA A 34 3.87 -25.12 -10.52
N GLU A 35 3.58 -25.79 -11.64
CA GLU A 35 2.42 -25.50 -12.47
C GLU A 35 1.11 -25.85 -11.77
N ILE A 36 1.11 -26.95 -11.02
CA ILE A 36 -0.02 -27.34 -10.17
C ILE A 36 -0.23 -26.29 -9.06
N ALA A 37 0.82 -25.88 -8.34
CA ALA A 37 0.76 -24.83 -7.33
C ALA A 37 0.16 -23.53 -7.87
N LYS A 38 0.66 -23.09 -9.04
CA LYS A 38 0.17 -21.92 -9.76
C LYS A 38 -1.30 -22.06 -10.17
N ALA A 39 -1.70 -23.24 -10.67
CA ALA A 39 -3.06 -23.51 -11.11
C ALA A 39 -4.07 -23.42 -9.94
N TYR A 40 -3.69 -23.89 -8.76
CA TYR A 40 -4.53 -23.85 -7.56
C TYR A 40 -4.37 -22.56 -6.74
N LYS A 41 -3.44 -21.67 -7.11
CA LYS A 41 -3.07 -20.46 -6.35
C LYS A 41 -2.66 -20.77 -4.90
N VAL A 42 -2.02 -21.91 -4.71
CA VAL A 42 -1.47 -22.37 -3.43
C VAL A 42 0.05 -22.28 -3.52
N SER A 43 0.73 -21.99 -2.42
CA SER A 43 2.19 -21.96 -2.44
C SER A 43 2.74 -23.36 -2.72
N LEU A 44 3.83 -23.42 -3.49
CA LEU A 44 4.54 -24.66 -3.76
C LEU A 44 4.90 -25.39 -2.46
N ASP A 45 5.33 -24.63 -1.44
CA ASP A 45 5.69 -25.17 -0.14
C ASP A 45 4.48 -25.74 0.62
N ALA A 46 3.29 -25.13 0.52
CA ALA A 46 2.10 -25.70 1.15
C ALA A 46 1.72 -27.05 0.54
N ILE A 47 1.84 -27.21 -0.79
CA ILE A 47 1.61 -28.51 -1.44
C ILE A 47 2.69 -29.52 -1.07
N LYS A 48 3.96 -29.10 -1.01
CA LYS A 48 5.08 -29.96 -0.57
C LYS A 48 4.85 -30.46 0.86
N SER A 49 4.51 -29.57 1.78
CA SER A 49 4.23 -29.91 3.18
C SER A 49 3.01 -30.83 3.32
N ALA A 50 1.92 -30.57 2.59
CA ALA A 50 0.71 -31.39 2.65
C ALA A 50 0.89 -32.80 2.08
N ASN A 51 1.84 -32.99 1.16
CA ASN A 51 2.09 -34.27 0.49
C ASN A 51 3.39 -34.95 0.90
N LYS A 52 4.11 -34.39 1.89
CA LYS A 52 5.43 -34.88 2.34
C LYS A 52 6.43 -35.00 1.18
N ILE A 53 6.38 -34.06 0.22
CA ILE A 53 7.26 -34.05 -0.95
C ILE A 53 8.52 -33.24 -0.63
N THR A 54 9.65 -33.92 -0.52
CA THR A 54 10.96 -33.29 -0.27
C THR A 54 11.55 -32.67 -1.54
N ASN A 55 11.36 -33.30 -2.70
CA ASN A 55 11.83 -32.81 -3.99
C ASN A 55 10.65 -32.49 -4.94
N PRO A 56 10.40 -31.21 -5.27
CA PRO A 56 9.26 -30.81 -6.11
C PRO A 56 9.34 -31.29 -7.57
N ASN A 57 10.52 -31.73 -8.02
CA ASN A 57 10.73 -32.25 -9.38
C ASN A 57 10.50 -33.77 -9.48
N ARG A 58 10.21 -34.45 -8.36
CA ARG A 58 9.95 -35.90 -8.32
C ARG A 58 8.47 -36.16 -8.03
N ILE A 59 7.62 -35.85 -8.99
CA ILE A 59 6.21 -36.28 -9.00
C ILE A 59 5.96 -37.23 -10.17
N SER A 60 5.15 -38.26 -9.95
CA SER A 60 4.87 -39.30 -10.94
C SER A 60 3.49 -39.11 -11.57
N VAL A 61 3.37 -39.44 -12.86
CA VAL A 61 2.06 -39.48 -13.53
C VAL A 61 1.14 -40.45 -12.80
N GLY A 62 -0.08 -40.00 -12.51
CA GLY A 62 -1.08 -40.75 -11.74
C GLY A 62 -0.98 -40.58 -10.23
N GLN A 63 0.06 -39.91 -9.71
CA GLN A 63 0.21 -39.62 -8.29
C GLN A 63 -0.90 -38.68 -7.81
N LYS A 64 -1.50 -39.01 -6.66
CA LYS A 64 -2.51 -38.18 -6.01
C LYS A 64 -1.82 -37.17 -5.08
N LEU A 65 -2.15 -35.90 -5.24
CA LEU A 65 -1.67 -34.78 -4.45
C LEU A 65 -2.85 -34.15 -3.69
N THR A 66 -2.69 -34.02 -2.38
CA THR A 66 -3.54 -33.22 -1.50
C THR A 66 -3.17 -31.76 -1.65
N ILE A 67 -4.06 -30.95 -2.22
CA ILE A 67 -3.85 -29.51 -2.36
C ILE A 67 -4.55 -28.81 -1.18
N PRO A 68 -3.80 -28.19 -0.24
CA PRO A 68 -4.39 -27.54 0.93
C PRO A 68 -4.96 -26.15 0.61
N GLY A 69 -5.99 -25.74 1.33
CA GLY A 69 -6.53 -24.37 1.26
C GLY A 69 -7.41 -24.10 0.04
N VAL A 70 -7.81 -25.13 -0.69
CA VAL A 70 -8.76 -25.06 -1.80
C VAL A 70 -10.05 -25.75 -1.37
N SER A 71 -11.03 -24.98 -0.91
CA SER A 71 -12.34 -25.53 -0.62
C SER A 71 -13.01 -25.95 -1.93
N ALA A 72 -13.22 -27.26 -2.09
CA ALA A 72 -13.91 -27.87 -3.22
C ALA A 72 -15.36 -27.35 -3.43
N ALA A 73 -15.90 -26.58 -2.47
CA ALA A 73 -17.30 -26.16 -2.43
C ALA A 73 -17.52 -24.63 -2.50
N THR A 74 -16.48 -23.80 -2.58
CA THR A 74 -16.65 -22.32 -2.58
C THR A 74 -15.95 -21.66 -3.75
N GLY A 75 -16.46 -21.90 -4.95
CA GLY A 75 -16.14 -21.12 -6.16
C GLY A 75 -17.22 -20.09 -6.48
N ALA A 76 -16.86 -19.00 -7.15
CA ALA A 76 -17.85 -18.05 -7.68
C ALA A 76 -18.73 -18.74 -8.74
N LYS A 77 -20.05 -18.52 -8.69
CA LYS A 77 -20.98 -19.06 -9.70
C LYS A 77 -20.95 -18.17 -10.95
N HIS A 78 -20.74 -18.76 -12.12
CA HIS A 78 -20.81 -18.11 -13.42
C HIS A 78 -21.90 -18.77 -14.26
N THR A 79 -22.74 -17.97 -14.93
CA THR A 79 -23.77 -18.49 -15.85
C THR A 79 -23.31 -18.25 -17.29
N VAL A 80 -23.16 -19.32 -18.07
CA VAL A 80 -22.66 -19.29 -19.45
C VAL A 80 -23.59 -18.45 -20.34
N ARG A 81 -23.06 -17.43 -21.02
CA ARG A 81 -23.80 -16.57 -21.94
C ARG A 81 -23.73 -17.09 -23.38
N LYS A 82 -24.62 -16.60 -24.25
CA LYS A 82 -24.63 -16.93 -25.69
C LYS A 82 -23.27 -16.61 -26.31
N GLY A 83 -22.60 -17.62 -26.84
CA GLY A 83 -21.28 -17.50 -27.48
C GLY A 83 -20.06 -17.60 -26.55
N GLU A 84 -20.23 -17.79 -25.23
CA GLU A 84 -19.08 -18.03 -24.33
C GLU A 84 -18.57 -19.48 -24.46
N THR A 85 -17.24 -19.63 -24.50
CA THR A 85 -16.55 -20.93 -24.45
C THR A 85 -15.89 -21.13 -23.09
N LEU A 86 -15.62 -22.38 -22.71
CA LEU A 86 -14.95 -22.67 -21.43
C LEU A 86 -13.54 -22.06 -21.36
N ASP A 87 -12.87 -21.91 -22.50
CA ASP A 87 -11.58 -21.20 -22.64
C ASP A 87 -11.72 -19.69 -22.36
N ALA A 88 -12.73 -19.03 -22.93
CA ALA A 88 -13.01 -17.62 -22.68
C ALA A 88 -13.35 -17.36 -21.21
N ILE A 89 -14.12 -18.26 -20.60
CA ILE A 89 -14.49 -18.19 -19.17
C ILE A 89 -13.25 -18.41 -18.29
N ALA A 90 -12.41 -19.41 -18.59
CA ALA A 90 -11.17 -19.67 -17.88
C ALA A 90 -10.21 -18.45 -17.91
N LYS A 91 -10.02 -17.87 -19.09
CA LYS A 91 -9.21 -16.64 -19.27
C LYS A 91 -9.77 -15.46 -18.48
N ARG A 92 -11.10 -15.25 -18.55
CA ARG A 92 -11.79 -14.17 -17.83
C ARG A 92 -11.54 -14.22 -16.32
N TYR A 93 -11.65 -15.41 -15.73
CA TYR A 93 -11.51 -15.59 -14.29
C TYR A 93 -10.08 -15.90 -13.86
N LYS A 94 -9.12 -15.96 -14.80
CA LYS A 94 -7.72 -16.31 -14.55
C LYS A 94 -7.61 -17.62 -13.75
N VAL A 95 -8.35 -18.63 -14.19
CA VAL A 95 -8.33 -20.01 -13.69
C VAL A 95 -8.12 -20.95 -14.84
N SER A 96 -7.59 -22.16 -14.61
CA SER A 96 -7.41 -23.11 -15.71
C SER A 96 -8.75 -23.71 -16.13
N ILE A 97 -8.89 -24.00 -17.44
CA ILE A 97 -10.03 -24.76 -17.99
C ILE A 97 -10.21 -26.05 -17.19
N GLN A 98 -9.10 -26.72 -16.88
CA GLN A 98 -9.12 -27.98 -16.15
C GLN A 98 -9.65 -27.83 -14.72
N ALA A 99 -9.35 -26.73 -14.02
CA ALA A 99 -9.90 -26.46 -12.70
C ALA A 99 -11.43 -26.29 -12.76
N ILE A 100 -11.93 -25.52 -13.75
CA ILE A 100 -13.38 -25.38 -13.96
C ILE A 100 -14.02 -26.73 -14.31
N LYS A 101 -13.36 -27.55 -15.15
CA LYS A 101 -13.84 -28.89 -15.51
C LYS A 101 -13.97 -29.79 -14.28
N THR A 102 -12.94 -29.83 -13.44
CA THR A 102 -12.94 -30.65 -12.22
C THR A 102 -14.00 -30.14 -11.22
N ALA A 103 -14.11 -28.82 -11.02
CA ALA A 103 -15.09 -28.24 -10.11
C ALA A 103 -16.55 -28.45 -10.53
N ASN A 104 -16.81 -28.63 -11.82
CA ASN A 104 -18.15 -28.80 -12.39
C ASN A 104 -18.44 -30.18 -12.94
N ARG A 105 -17.52 -31.14 -12.74
CA ARG A 105 -17.60 -32.50 -13.30
C ARG A 105 -17.81 -32.51 -14.82
N ILE A 106 -17.22 -31.55 -15.55
CA ILE A 106 -17.32 -31.45 -17.01
C ILE A 106 -16.23 -32.31 -17.65
N THR A 107 -16.64 -33.32 -18.40
CA THR A 107 -15.73 -34.22 -19.14
C THR A 107 -15.25 -33.59 -20.46
N ASN A 108 -16.13 -32.92 -21.20
CA ASN A 108 -15.81 -32.25 -22.47
C ASN A 108 -15.98 -30.72 -22.39
N ALA A 109 -14.91 -29.97 -22.64
CA ALA A 109 -14.87 -28.51 -22.55
C ALA A 109 -15.74 -27.79 -23.60
N ASN A 110 -16.05 -28.47 -24.71
CA ASN A 110 -16.81 -27.90 -25.83
C ASN A 110 -18.33 -28.09 -25.67
N ARG A 111 -18.79 -28.74 -24.60
CA ARG A 111 -20.21 -29.04 -24.35
C ARG A 111 -20.74 -28.24 -23.15
N ILE A 112 -20.47 -26.93 -23.12
CA ILE A 112 -21.16 -26.03 -22.18
C ILE A 112 -22.36 -25.38 -22.87
N ALA A 113 -23.50 -25.36 -22.19
CA ALA A 113 -24.74 -24.81 -22.72
C ALA A 113 -24.99 -23.38 -22.22
N VAL A 114 -25.65 -22.56 -23.04
CA VAL A 114 -26.12 -21.23 -22.60
C VAL A 114 -27.06 -21.39 -21.41
N GLY A 115 -26.85 -20.60 -20.35
CA GLY A 115 -27.60 -20.70 -19.10
C GLY A 115 -27.03 -21.73 -18.10
N GLN A 116 -26.04 -22.54 -18.48
CA GLN A 116 -25.39 -23.48 -17.58
C GLN A 116 -24.64 -22.73 -16.47
N LYS A 117 -24.85 -23.15 -15.22
CA LYS A 117 -24.15 -22.59 -14.05
C LYS A 117 -22.87 -23.37 -13.79
N LEU A 118 -21.74 -22.67 -13.79
CA LEU A 118 -20.41 -23.17 -13.52
C LEU A 118 -19.89 -22.63 -12.18
N ILE A 119 -19.29 -23.50 -11.37
CA ILE A 119 -18.48 -23.20 -10.21
C ILE A 119 -17.07 -22.85 -10.70
N ILE A 120 -16.64 -21.62 -10.47
CA ILE A 120 -15.30 -21.16 -10.82
C ILE A 120 -14.40 -21.28 -9.56
N PRO A 121 -13.52 -22.30 -9.48
CA PRO A 121 -12.75 -22.57 -8.27
C PRO A 121 -11.66 -21.51 -8.02
N GLY A 122 -11.25 -21.35 -6.76
CA GLY A 122 -10.21 -20.39 -6.38
C GLY A 122 -10.67 -18.93 -6.35
N LEU A 123 -11.97 -18.70 -6.45
CA LEU A 123 -12.62 -17.42 -6.16
C LEU A 123 -13.58 -17.65 -5.00
N LYS A 124 -13.32 -17.04 -3.84
CA LYS A 124 -14.27 -17.04 -2.72
C LYS A 124 -15.64 -16.63 -3.26
N SER A 125 -16.62 -17.51 -3.11
CA SER A 125 -18.01 -17.21 -3.44
C SER A 125 -18.45 -15.97 -2.67
N ALA A 126 -18.66 -14.86 -3.36
CA ALA A 126 -19.45 -13.77 -2.80
C ALA A 126 -20.91 -14.23 -2.86
N GLN A 127 -21.31 -15.06 -1.89
CA GLN A 127 -22.72 -15.32 -1.65
C GLN A 127 -23.15 -14.47 -0.46
N SER A 128 -24.20 -13.70 -0.72
CA SER A 128 -24.69 -12.56 0.03
C SER A 128 -24.93 -12.83 1.52
N ALA A 129 -24.44 -11.87 2.31
CA ALA A 129 -24.96 -11.30 3.55
C ALA A 129 -25.60 -12.24 4.60
N SER A 130 -25.04 -12.18 5.81
CA SER A 130 -25.79 -11.48 6.85
C SER A 130 -24.88 -10.45 7.52
N SER A 131 -25.01 -9.21 7.05
CA SER A 131 -24.66 -8.04 7.84
C SER A 131 -25.79 -7.07 7.57
N SER A 132 -26.66 -6.95 8.56
CA SER A 132 -27.63 -5.88 8.71
C SER A 132 -26.93 -4.55 8.48
N THR A 133 -27.03 -4.05 7.25
CA THR A 133 -26.81 -2.66 6.91
C THR A 133 -27.94 -2.30 5.99
N THR A 134 -28.82 -1.46 6.53
CA THR A 134 -29.99 -0.86 5.91
C THR A 134 -29.74 -0.55 4.43
N ALA A 135 -30.55 -1.14 3.57
CA ALA A 135 -30.60 -0.80 2.16
C ALA A 135 -30.74 0.72 2.00
N ARG A 136 -29.73 1.38 1.43
CA ARG A 136 -29.99 2.65 0.72
C ARG A 136 -30.63 2.23 -0.60
N SER A 137 -31.97 2.20 -0.62
CA SER A 137 -32.77 1.91 -1.81
C SER A 137 -32.34 2.80 -2.97
N GLY A 138 -31.77 2.19 -4.01
CA GLY A 138 -31.78 2.79 -5.34
C GLY A 138 -33.21 2.86 -5.86
N THR A 139 -33.53 3.89 -6.64
CA THR A 139 -34.87 4.06 -7.24
C THR A 139 -34.89 3.40 -8.61
N THR A 140 -36.02 2.83 -9.02
CA THR A 140 -36.19 2.31 -10.38
C THR A 140 -36.75 3.42 -11.27
N HIS A 141 -36.08 3.72 -12.37
CA HIS A 141 -36.54 4.65 -13.40
C HIS A 141 -37.02 3.85 -14.63
N THR A 142 -38.15 4.25 -15.24
CA THR A 142 -38.65 3.63 -16.48
C THR A 142 -38.37 4.58 -17.64
N VAL A 143 -37.57 4.14 -18.60
CA VAL A 143 -37.13 4.94 -19.76
C VAL A 143 -38.35 5.41 -20.56
N LYS A 144 -38.54 6.72 -20.68
CA LYS A 144 -39.62 7.34 -21.47
C LYS A 144 -39.21 7.50 -22.93
N ARG A 145 -40.18 7.88 -23.76
CA ARG A 145 -39.97 8.12 -25.19
C ARG A 145 -38.94 9.24 -25.37
N SER A 146 -37.88 8.96 -26.13
CA SER A 146 -36.79 9.87 -26.47
C SER A 146 -35.85 10.28 -25.32
N GLU A 147 -35.89 9.63 -24.16
CA GLU A 147 -34.87 9.83 -23.11
C GLU A 147 -33.58 9.06 -23.44
N THR A 148 -32.44 9.70 -23.22
CA THR A 148 -31.11 9.10 -23.30
C THR A 148 -30.59 8.71 -21.92
N LEU A 149 -29.65 7.76 -21.86
CA LEU A 149 -29.06 7.34 -20.58
C LEU A 149 -28.31 8.48 -19.89
N THR A 150 -27.80 9.44 -20.66
CA THR A 150 -27.12 10.66 -20.17
C THR A 150 -28.10 11.61 -19.49
N GLU A 151 -29.25 11.91 -20.12
CA GLU A 151 -30.28 12.76 -19.53
C GLU A 151 -30.86 12.15 -18.24
N ILE A 152 -31.02 10.83 -18.22
CA ILE A 152 -31.41 10.09 -17.01
C ILE A 152 -30.31 10.22 -15.94
N ALA A 153 -29.04 10.06 -16.30
CA ALA A 153 -27.93 10.22 -15.35
C ALA A 153 -27.91 11.61 -14.70
N ASP A 154 -28.07 12.65 -15.52
CA ASP A 154 -28.08 14.05 -15.08
C ASP A 154 -29.29 14.37 -14.19
N ALA A 155 -30.48 13.90 -14.57
CA ALA A 155 -31.71 14.09 -13.80
C ALA A 155 -31.62 13.52 -12.38
N TYR A 156 -30.96 12.36 -12.24
CA TYR A 156 -30.76 11.71 -10.94
C TYR A 156 -29.45 12.09 -10.25
N LYS A 157 -28.64 12.98 -10.86
CA LYS A 157 -27.32 13.42 -10.35
C LYS A 157 -26.39 12.25 -10.04
N VAL A 158 -26.38 11.26 -10.93
CA VAL A 158 -25.51 10.07 -10.86
C VAL A 158 -24.68 9.97 -12.13
N SER A 159 -23.55 9.28 -12.07
CA SER A 159 -22.75 9.10 -13.27
C SER A 159 -23.38 8.09 -14.23
N LEU A 160 -23.22 8.34 -15.54
CA LEU A 160 -23.61 7.42 -16.61
C LEU A 160 -23.05 6.01 -16.37
N ASP A 161 -21.79 5.90 -15.93
CA ASP A 161 -21.15 4.63 -15.62
C ASP A 161 -21.73 3.94 -14.39
N ALA A 162 -22.25 4.68 -13.40
CA ALA A 162 -22.95 4.09 -12.27
C ALA A 162 -24.27 3.43 -12.71
N ILE A 163 -25.04 4.09 -13.59
CA ILE A 163 -26.26 3.49 -14.16
C ILE A 163 -25.92 2.29 -15.04
N LYS A 164 -24.89 2.40 -15.89
CA LYS A 164 -24.43 1.27 -16.72
C LYS A 164 -24.02 0.07 -15.88
N SER A 165 -23.28 0.31 -14.80
CA SER A 165 -22.83 -0.74 -13.87
C SER A 165 -23.99 -1.37 -13.11
N ALA A 166 -24.92 -0.56 -12.60
CA ALA A 166 -26.10 -1.04 -11.88
C ALA A 166 -27.03 -1.89 -12.77
N ASN A 167 -27.03 -1.64 -14.08
CA ASN A 167 -27.92 -2.29 -15.05
C ASN A 167 -27.22 -3.24 -16.02
N ASN A 168 -25.92 -3.52 -15.81
CA ASN A 168 -25.10 -4.35 -16.70
C ASN A 168 -25.12 -3.91 -18.18
N LEU A 169 -25.22 -2.61 -18.46
CA LEU A 169 -25.22 -2.05 -19.81
C LEU A 169 -23.79 -1.84 -20.31
N THR A 170 -23.47 -2.41 -21.47
CA THR A 170 -22.17 -2.22 -22.13
C THR A 170 -22.14 -0.97 -23.03
N ASN A 171 -23.29 -0.56 -23.57
CA ASN A 171 -23.42 0.61 -24.44
C ASN A 171 -24.52 1.55 -23.89
N PRO A 172 -24.23 2.84 -23.65
CA PRO A 172 -25.23 3.80 -23.16
C PRO A 172 -26.38 4.07 -24.13
N ASN A 173 -26.19 3.82 -25.43
CA ASN A 173 -27.20 4.04 -26.46
C ASN A 173 -28.14 2.83 -26.65
N GLN A 174 -27.92 1.74 -25.90
CA GLN A 174 -28.74 0.52 -25.96
C GLN A 174 -29.76 0.51 -24.82
N ILE A 175 -30.61 1.54 -24.77
CA ILE A 175 -31.78 1.57 -23.89
C ILE A 175 -33.06 1.68 -24.73
N SER A 176 -34.11 0.99 -24.30
CA SER A 176 -35.39 0.96 -25.00
C SER A 176 -36.49 1.63 -24.18
N VAL A 177 -37.43 2.30 -24.86
CA VAL A 177 -38.63 2.86 -24.21
C VAL A 177 -39.36 1.77 -23.42
N GLY A 178 -39.71 2.06 -22.16
CA GLY A 178 -40.33 1.12 -21.23
C GLY A 178 -39.34 0.24 -20.44
N GLN A 179 -38.03 0.31 -20.73
CA GLN A 179 -37.01 -0.41 -19.96
C GLN A 179 -36.90 0.15 -18.54
N LYS A 180 -36.90 -0.72 -17.53
CA LYS A 180 -36.68 -0.35 -16.13
C LYS A 180 -35.19 -0.37 -15.82
N LEU A 181 -34.64 0.76 -15.39
CA LEU A 181 -33.27 0.94 -14.96
C LEU A 181 -33.22 1.13 -13.45
N VAL A 182 -32.34 0.38 -12.79
CA VAL A 182 -31.95 0.61 -11.40
C VAL A 182 -31.05 1.84 -11.35
N ILE A 183 -31.53 2.91 -10.72
CA ILE A 183 -30.76 4.12 -10.50
C ILE A 183 -30.13 4.03 -9.10
N PRO A 184 -28.80 3.89 -9.00
CA PRO A 184 -28.14 3.79 -7.69
C PRO A 184 -28.31 5.11 -6.92
N ALA A 185 -28.54 5.06 -5.61
CA ALA A 185 -28.56 6.26 -4.80
C ALA A 185 -27.14 6.88 -4.78
N ALA A 186 -26.98 8.02 -5.47
CA ALA A 186 -25.73 8.78 -5.62
C ALA A 186 -24.48 7.89 -5.80
N GLY A 187 -24.20 7.50 -7.06
CA GLY A 187 -22.98 6.76 -7.41
C GLY A 187 -21.68 7.49 -7.02
N PRO A 188 -20.52 6.82 -7.09
CA PRO A 188 -19.24 7.43 -6.75
C PRO A 188 -19.05 8.67 -7.64
N SER A 189 -19.15 9.85 -7.03
CA SER A 189 -18.74 11.09 -7.65
C SER A 189 -17.21 11.09 -7.77
N TYR A 190 -16.68 11.81 -8.74
CA TYR A 190 -15.25 11.95 -8.95
C TYR A 190 -14.92 13.44 -9.09
N ILE A 191 -13.72 13.82 -8.68
CA ILE A 191 -13.14 15.12 -9.04
C ILE A 191 -12.08 14.93 -10.13
N ASP A 192 -12.02 15.88 -11.06
CA ASP A 192 -10.91 15.96 -12.00
C ASP A 192 -9.73 16.69 -11.34
N TYR A 193 -8.56 16.06 -11.39
CA TYR A 193 -7.33 16.56 -10.81
C TYR A 193 -6.26 16.65 -11.89
N SER A 194 -5.71 17.84 -12.13
CA SER A 194 -4.58 18.04 -13.04
C SER A 194 -3.26 17.80 -12.30
N ILE A 195 -2.47 16.85 -12.81
CA ILE A 195 -1.15 16.48 -12.28
C ILE A 195 -0.22 17.70 -12.29
N ARG A 196 0.31 18.04 -11.12
CA ARG A 196 1.18 19.20 -10.91
C ARG A 196 2.66 18.80 -10.97
N PRO A 197 3.58 19.77 -11.17
CA PRO A 197 5.02 19.50 -11.16
C PRO A 197 5.50 18.83 -9.85
N GLY A 198 5.89 17.56 -9.94
CA GLY A 198 6.41 16.78 -8.82
C GLY A 198 5.40 15.93 -8.07
N ASP A 199 4.17 15.84 -8.58
CA ASP A 199 3.18 14.89 -8.07
C ASP A 199 3.62 13.44 -8.29
N ILE A 200 3.14 12.57 -7.41
CA ILE A 200 3.31 11.12 -7.50
C ILE A 200 1.95 10.47 -7.30
N LEU A 201 1.56 9.53 -8.17
CA LEU A 201 0.21 8.96 -8.17
C LEU A 201 -0.14 8.26 -6.84
N SER A 202 0.86 7.68 -6.18
CA SER A 202 0.73 7.08 -4.84
C SER A 202 0.43 8.11 -3.74
N GLU A 203 1.03 9.30 -3.82
CA GLU A 203 0.78 10.39 -2.88
C GLU A 203 -0.60 10.99 -3.12
N ILE A 204 -0.98 11.22 -4.38
CA ILE A 204 -2.32 11.70 -4.73
C ILE A 204 -3.39 10.73 -4.23
N ALA A 205 -3.23 9.43 -4.49
CA ALA A 205 -4.18 8.41 -4.02
C ALA A 205 -4.33 8.47 -2.49
N ARG A 206 -3.21 8.50 -1.78
CA ARG A 206 -3.18 8.58 -0.31
C ARG A 206 -3.84 9.86 0.21
N ASP A 207 -3.51 11.00 -0.36
CA ASP A 207 -3.97 12.32 0.09
C ASP A 207 -5.49 12.47 -0.12
N HIS A 208 -6.04 11.78 -1.12
CA HIS A 208 -7.47 11.70 -1.39
C HIS A 208 -8.17 10.49 -0.75
N GLY A 209 -7.48 9.73 0.09
CA GLY A 209 -8.06 8.61 0.83
C GLY A 209 -8.49 7.43 -0.04
N VAL A 210 -7.92 7.29 -1.25
CA VAL A 210 -8.21 6.20 -2.19
C VAL A 210 -6.98 5.32 -2.35
N SER A 211 -7.16 4.04 -2.65
CA SER A 211 -6.00 3.16 -2.89
C SER A 211 -5.34 3.50 -4.23
N LEU A 212 -4.02 3.33 -4.33
CA LEU A 212 -3.31 3.51 -5.60
C LEU A 212 -3.93 2.63 -6.70
N ASN A 213 -4.30 1.39 -6.36
CA ASN A 213 -4.96 0.48 -7.29
C ASN A 213 -6.33 0.99 -7.75
N THR A 214 -7.11 1.60 -6.85
CA THR A 214 -8.39 2.22 -7.19
C THR A 214 -8.16 3.38 -8.15
N LEU A 215 -7.19 4.24 -7.84
CA LEU A 215 -6.88 5.41 -8.65
C LEU A 215 -6.34 5.02 -10.03
N THR A 216 -5.44 4.04 -10.12
CA THR A 216 -4.89 3.56 -11.40
C THR A 216 -5.92 2.83 -12.24
N SER A 217 -6.77 2.01 -11.61
CA SER A 217 -7.84 1.28 -12.31
C SER A 217 -8.89 2.23 -12.86
N LEU A 218 -9.27 3.25 -12.09
CA LEU A 218 -10.22 4.29 -12.52
C LEU A 218 -9.71 5.08 -13.72
N ASN A 219 -8.41 5.38 -13.74
CA ASN A 219 -7.78 6.19 -14.78
C ASN A 219 -7.12 5.37 -15.89
N SER A 220 -7.31 4.05 -15.90
CA SER A 220 -6.65 3.14 -16.85
C SER A 220 -5.12 3.31 -16.92
N ILE A 221 -4.48 3.69 -15.81
CA ILE A 221 -3.04 3.92 -15.71
C ILE A 221 -2.34 2.58 -15.49
N ARG A 222 -1.53 2.15 -16.47
CA ARG A 222 -0.75 0.89 -16.40
C ARG A 222 0.53 1.01 -15.58
N ASP A 223 1.18 2.17 -15.64
CA ASP A 223 2.42 2.46 -14.92
C ASP A 223 2.23 3.72 -14.04
N PRO A 224 2.08 3.57 -12.71
CA PRO A 224 1.93 4.68 -11.79
C PRO A 224 3.11 5.67 -11.74
N GLY A 225 4.29 5.25 -12.21
CA GLY A 225 5.49 6.09 -12.27
C GLY A 225 5.59 6.96 -13.52
N ARG A 226 4.71 6.74 -14.51
CA ARG A 226 4.69 7.49 -15.77
C ARG A 226 3.41 8.32 -15.87
N ILE A 227 3.39 9.42 -15.11
CA ILE A 227 2.38 10.46 -15.19
C ILE A 227 2.99 11.74 -15.76
N SER A 228 2.22 12.51 -16.51
CA SER A 228 2.69 13.76 -17.14
C SER A 228 2.13 14.98 -16.43
N ILE A 229 2.92 16.04 -16.30
CA ILE A 229 2.43 17.32 -15.80
C ILE A 229 1.31 17.83 -16.71
N GLY A 230 0.22 18.32 -16.11
CA GLY A 230 -0.99 18.76 -16.81
C GLY A 230 -1.96 17.63 -17.14
N GLN A 231 -1.55 16.35 -17.03
CA GLN A 231 -2.45 15.21 -17.23
C GLN A 231 -3.62 15.29 -16.24
N ILE A 232 -4.86 15.17 -16.72
CA ILE A 232 -6.03 15.14 -15.85
C ILE A 232 -6.32 13.69 -15.47
N ILE A 233 -6.50 13.44 -14.17
CA ILE A 233 -6.93 12.17 -13.62
C ILE A 233 -8.20 12.36 -12.78
N ARG A 234 -9.08 11.37 -12.83
CA ARG A 234 -10.29 11.29 -12.01
C ARG A 234 -9.94 10.70 -10.66
N ILE A 235 -10.36 11.34 -9.59
CA ILE A 235 -10.17 10.85 -8.22
C ILE A 235 -11.55 10.59 -7.62
N PRO A 236 -11.82 9.39 -7.05
CA PRO A 236 -13.08 9.13 -6.36
C PRO A 236 -13.32 10.16 -5.25
N SER A 237 -14.39 10.93 -5.35
CA SER A 237 -14.92 11.71 -4.24
C SER A 237 -15.83 10.79 -3.43
N SER A 238 -15.24 9.98 -2.55
CA SER A 238 -16.04 9.18 -1.62
C SER A 238 -16.57 10.08 -0.51
N SER A 239 -17.89 10.29 -0.47
CA SER A 239 -18.61 10.75 0.73
C SER A 239 -18.93 9.61 1.71
N ALA A 240 -18.39 8.40 1.50
CA ALA A 240 -18.61 7.25 2.36
C ALA A 240 -17.43 6.25 2.33
N SER A 241 -16.28 6.62 2.90
CA SER A 241 -15.29 5.65 3.42
C SER A 241 -14.30 6.31 4.39
N ALA A 242 -14.78 7.20 5.25
CA ALA A 242 -13.94 7.84 6.27
C ALA A 242 -13.75 6.98 7.54
N ALA A 243 -14.32 5.77 7.62
CA ALA A 243 -14.49 5.08 8.91
C ALA A 243 -13.68 3.78 9.14
N ILE A 244 -12.94 3.21 8.18
CA ILE A 244 -12.14 1.98 8.44
C ILE A 244 -10.76 2.03 7.77
N VAL A 245 -9.92 3.03 8.11
CA VAL A 245 -8.47 2.88 8.36
C VAL A 245 -8.07 4.06 9.26
N ASN A 246 -8.38 4.01 10.55
CA ASN A 246 -7.73 4.89 11.51
C ASN A 246 -6.41 4.25 11.98
N ARG A 247 -5.49 4.05 11.02
CA ARG A 247 -4.06 3.92 11.30
C ARG A 247 -3.44 5.20 10.77
N SER A 248 -2.73 5.91 11.64
CA SER A 248 -2.07 7.21 11.41
C SER A 248 -1.93 7.56 9.92
N ARG A 249 -2.61 8.62 9.46
CA ARG A 249 -2.49 9.16 8.09
C ARG A 249 -1.06 9.52 7.68
N HIS A 250 -0.11 9.50 8.62
CA HIS A 250 1.27 9.91 8.45
C HIS A 250 2.25 8.72 8.39
N PRO A 251 3.36 8.85 7.67
CA PRO A 251 4.47 7.89 7.70
C PRO A 251 4.89 7.55 9.13
N GLN A 252 5.16 6.27 9.37
CA GLN A 252 5.61 5.76 10.68
C GLN A 252 7.07 5.32 10.60
N LEU A 253 7.79 5.50 11.72
CA LEU A 253 9.15 4.97 11.86
C LEU A 253 9.10 3.43 11.83
N PRO A 254 10.08 2.75 11.20
CA PRO A 254 10.18 1.30 11.28
C PRO A 254 10.24 0.83 12.73
N SER A 255 9.46 -0.20 13.10
CA SER A 255 9.29 -0.61 14.51
C SER A 255 10.61 -0.94 15.23
N SER A 256 11.57 -1.56 14.53
CA SER A 256 12.91 -1.85 15.07
C SER A 256 13.72 -0.58 15.35
N PHE A 257 13.63 0.41 14.45
CA PHE A 257 14.26 1.70 14.63
C PHE A 257 13.62 2.46 15.79
N LYS A 258 12.27 2.48 15.86
CA LYS A 258 11.54 3.14 16.95
C LYS A 258 11.90 2.58 18.33
N LYS A 259 11.95 1.26 18.46
CA LYS A 259 12.44 0.60 19.70
C LYS A 259 13.87 1.03 20.07
N THR A 260 14.74 1.24 19.08
CA THR A 260 16.10 1.71 19.33
C THR A 260 16.12 3.16 19.80
N LEU A 261 15.31 4.00 19.18
CA LEU A 261 15.17 5.41 19.54
C LEU A 261 14.60 5.59 20.95
N ASP A 262 13.60 4.80 21.33
CA ASP A 262 12.92 4.85 22.63
C ASP A 262 13.77 4.44 23.83
N ARG A 263 14.87 3.73 23.59
CA ARG A 263 15.82 3.37 24.66
C ARG A 263 16.72 4.54 25.08
N ILE A 264 16.75 5.62 24.30
CA ILE A 264 17.58 6.78 24.59
C ILE A 264 16.83 7.68 25.55
N SER A 265 17.43 7.97 26.71
CA SER A 265 16.86 8.92 27.67
C SER A 265 16.93 10.34 27.11
N VAL A 266 15.79 10.92 26.75
CA VAL A 266 15.74 12.23 26.07
C VAL A 266 15.65 13.38 27.08
N ARG A 267 16.51 14.40 26.93
CA ARG A 267 16.43 15.68 27.65
C ARG A 267 15.31 16.54 27.05
N ARG A 268 14.05 16.17 27.34
CA ARG A 268 12.85 16.70 26.64
C ARG A 268 12.80 18.22 26.57
N ASN A 269 13.17 18.91 27.65
CA ASN A 269 13.10 20.38 27.76
C ASN A 269 14.33 21.12 27.21
N GLN A 270 15.37 20.41 26.76
CA GLN A 270 16.55 21.05 26.17
C GLN A 270 16.25 21.53 24.74
N TRP A 271 15.50 20.73 23.98
CA TRP A 271 15.32 20.92 22.56
C TRP A 271 14.17 21.90 22.27
N ARG A 272 14.47 22.93 21.48
CA ARG A 272 13.54 24.01 21.11
C ARG A 272 13.34 24.15 19.61
N HIS A 273 14.24 23.58 18.80
CA HIS A 273 14.20 23.66 17.34
C HIS A 273 14.59 22.32 16.70
N ILE A 274 14.06 22.07 15.50
CA ILE A 274 14.54 21.02 14.61
C ILE A 274 15.01 21.70 13.32
N VAL A 275 16.26 21.45 12.91
CA VAL A 275 16.90 22.11 11.76
C VAL A 275 17.26 21.07 10.71
N ILE A 276 16.68 21.24 9.52
CA ILE A 276 16.87 20.33 8.40
C ILE A 276 18.00 20.84 7.49
N HIS A 277 18.91 19.92 7.16
CA HIS A 277 20.09 20.15 6.33
C HIS A 277 20.17 19.15 5.18
N HIS A 278 21.00 19.47 4.20
CA HIS A 278 21.49 18.51 3.22
C HIS A 278 23.00 18.31 3.37
N SER A 279 23.54 17.25 2.79
CA SER A 279 25.00 17.03 2.80
C SER A 279 25.74 17.83 1.73
N ALA A 280 25.02 18.40 0.75
CA ALA A 280 25.58 18.99 -0.48
C ALA A 280 26.44 18.00 -1.30
N THR A 281 26.27 16.70 -1.08
CA THR A 281 27.01 15.64 -1.77
C THR A 281 26.05 14.67 -2.46
N ARG A 282 26.48 14.06 -3.57
CA ARG A 282 25.67 13.07 -4.30
C ARG A 282 25.52 11.75 -3.54
N SER A 283 26.49 11.40 -2.72
CA SER A 283 26.55 10.20 -1.88
C SER A 283 27.12 10.54 -0.51
N GLY A 284 26.84 9.69 0.48
CA GLY A 284 27.33 9.90 1.83
C GLY A 284 26.75 8.88 2.81
N SER A 285 27.39 8.79 3.97
CA SER A 285 26.92 7.98 5.09
C SER A 285 27.19 8.70 6.41
N ALA A 286 26.43 8.37 7.46
CA ALA A 286 26.67 8.93 8.79
C ALA A 286 28.11 8.67 9.27
N ARG A 287 28.67 7.49 8.99
CA ARG A 287 30.06 7.15 9.31
C ARG A 287 31.06 7.98 8.51
N GLY A 288 30.81 8.20 7.23
CA GLY A 288 31.66 9.04 6.39
C GLY A 288 31.65 10.50 6.85
N MET A 289 30.47 11.01 7.17
CA MET A 289 30.31 12.35 7.75
C MET A 289 30.97 12.47 9.11
N ASP A 290 30.82 11.47 10.00
CA ASP A 290 31.50 11.47 11.31
C ASP A 290 33.02 11.57 11.14
N ARG A 291 33.60 10.73 10.27
CA ARG A 291 35.03 10.77 9.94
C ARG A 291 35.46 12.16 9.46
N TYR A 292 34.77 12.71 8.46
CA TYR A 292 35.06 14.04 7.92
C TYR A 292 35.02 15.13 9.02
N HIS A 293 34.02 15.10 9.91
CA HIS A 293 33.94 16.08 10.99
C HIS A 293 35.09 15.95 11.99
N ARG A 294 35.59 14.73 12.25
CA ARG A 294 36.73 14.51 13.15
C ARG A 294 38.05 14.91 12.49
N THR A 295 38.28 14.50 11.25
CA THR A 295 39.59 14.66 10.59
C THR A 295 39.76 16.02 9.95
N GLU A 296 38.75 16.51 9.23
CA GLU A 296 38.85 17.76 8.45
C GLU A 296 38.32 18.98 9.21
N ARG A 297 37.38 18.77 10.14
CA ARG A 297 36.75 19.86 10.90
C ARG A 297 37.17 19.88 12.37
N HIS A 298 38.04 18.94 12.78
CA HIS A 298 38.55 18.81 14.15
C HIS A 298 37.45 18.84 15.23
N MET A 299 36.27 18.30 14.90
CA MET A 299 35.15 18.20 15.82
C MET A 299 35.35 16.97 16.71
N GLU A 300 35.75 17.19 17.97
CA GLU A 300 35.95 16.14 18.97
C GLU A 300 34.72 15.21 19.13
N ASN A 301 33.52 15.79 19.02
CA ASN A 301 32.25 15.08 19.12
C ASN A 301 31.78 14.46 17.77
N GLY A 302 32.63 14.49 16.74
CA GLY A 302 32.38 13.91 15.43
C GLY A 302 31.17 14.51 14.73
N LEU A 303 30.33 13.62 14.18
CA LEU A 303 29.16 13.96 13.37
C LEU A 303 28.40 15.18 13.91
N ALA A 304 28.33 16.24 13.11
CA ALA A 304 27.71 17.52 13.50
C ALA A 304 26.18 17.42 13.77
N TYR A 305 25.53 16.40 13.23
CA TYR A 305 24.08 16.21 13.25
C TYR A 305 23.65 15.13 14.24
N HIS A 306 22.41 15.25 14.73
CA HIS A 306 21.78 14.23 15.56
C HIS A 306 21.31 13.04 14.74
N PHE A 307 20.88 13.27 13.50
CA PHE A 307 20.40 12.23 12.59
C PHE A 307 20.88 12.47 11.16
N VAL A 308 21.05 11.37 10.41
CA VAL A 308 21.34 11.38 8.97
C VAL A 308 20.35 10.48 8.23
N ILE A 309 19.83 10.92 7.08
CA ILE A 309 18.89 10.15 6.25
C ILE A 309 19.50 9.85 4.88
N GLY A 310 19.64 8.57 4.55
CA GLY A 310 20.24 8.08 3.31
C GLY A 310 19.38 8.28 2.06
N ASN A 311 20.04 8.36 0.89
CA ASN A 311 19.40 8.52 -0.44
C ASN A 311 19.60 7.31 -1.37
N GLY A 312 20.10 6.18 -0.85
CA GLY A 312 20.46 5.01 -1.64
C GLY A 312 21.91 4.98 -2.12
N ARG A 313 22.74 5.98 -1.80
CA ARG A 313 24.15 6.05 -2.17
C ARG A 313 25.04 6.26 -0.94
N GLY A 314 25.55 5.17 -0.38
CA GLY A 314 26.34 5.15 0.86
C GLY A 314 25.52 4.76 2.11
N MET A 315 24.22 5.05 2.10
CA MET A 315 23.20 4.51 3.01
C MET A 315 21.97 4.13 2.19
N LYS A 316 21.14 3.20 2.68
CA LYS A 316 19.90 2.82 1.99
C LYS A 316 18.97 4.03 1.90
N ASP A 317 18.14 4.08 0.85
CA ASP A 317 17.22 5.20 0.64
C ASP A 317 16.14 5.25 1.73
N GLY A 318 16.07 6.37 2.44
CA GLY A 318 15.21 6.57 3.62
C GLY A 318 15.75 5.97 4.92
N GLU A 319 16.93 5.35 4.94
CA GLU A 319 17.54 4.84 6.17
C GLU A 319 17.92 5.99 7.10
N ILE A 320 17.51 5.92 8.37
CA ILE A 320 17.83 6.91 9.40
C ILE A 320 18.96 6.35 10.26
N ALA A 321 20.08 7.07 10.32
CA ALA A 321 21.17 6.81 11.26
C ALA A 321 21.06 7.75 12.46
N ILE A 322 21.24 7.21 13.66
CA ILE A 322 21.28 7.97 14.92
C ILE A 322 22.74 8.34 15.22
N GLY A 323 23.03 9.64 15.22
CA GLY A 323 24.33 10.19 15.57
C GLY A 323 24.62 10.12 17.06
N ASP A 324 25.90 10.12 17.43
CA ASP A 324 26.32 10.03 18.84
C ASP A 324 25.86 11.24 19.66
N ARG A 325 25.65 12.40 19.03
CA ARG A 325 25.08 13.58 19.68
C ARG A 325 23.69 13.32 20.24
N TRP A 326 22.85 12.61 19.49
CA TRP A 326 21.53 12.21 19.98
C TRP A 326 21.64 11.14 21.06
N LYS A 327 22.49 10.13 20.89
CA LYS A 327 22.66 9.08 21.90
C LYS A 327 23.13 9.65 23.26
N LYS A 328 24.02 10.64 23.21
CA LYS A 328 24.61 11.30 24.39
C LYS A 328 23.82 12.52 24.87
N GLN A 329 22.80 12.95 24.13
CA GLN A 329 22.00 14.16 24.38
C GLN A 329 22.88 15.42 24.55
N ILE A 330 23.85 15.60 23.66
CA ILE A 330 24.74 16.77 23.64
C ILE A 330 24.38 17.69 22.47
N GLN A 331 24.80 18.96 22.55
CA GLN A 331 24.54 20.00 21.56
C GLN A 331 24.93 19.59 20.13
N GLY A 332 24.29 20.22 19.14
CA GLY A 332 24.66 20.12 17.74
C GLY A 332 26.03 20.74 17.41
N GLY A 333 26.46 20.60 16.16
CA GLY A 333 27.58 21.36 15.59
C GLY A 333 27.29 21.78 14.14
N HIS A 334 26.02 22.05 13.84
CA HIS A 334 25.49 22.11 12.48
C HIS A 334 25.02 23.51 12.05
N VAL A 335 25.03 24.49 12.94
CA VAL A 335 24.84 25.91 12.61
C VAL A 335 26.01 26.73 13.17
N SER A 336 26.25 27.92 12.61
CA SER A 336 27.30 28.85 13.07
C SER A 336 27.02 29.51 14.43
N SER A 337 25.91 29.18 15.09
CA SER A 337 25.52 29.73 16.39
C SER A 337 25.68 28.69 17.49
N TYR A 338 26.54 29.00 18.47
CA TYR A 338 26.74 28.15 19.65
C TYR A 338 25.44 27.97 20.44
N THR A 339 24.73 29.06 20.72
CA THR A 339 23.48 29.03 21.49
C THR A 339 22.37 28.23 20.79
N LEU A 340 22.25 28.36 19.46
CA LEU A 340 21.29 27.54 18.71
C LEU A 340 21.69 26.06 18.69
N ASN A 341 22.98 25.73 18.57
CA ASN A 341 23.44 24.34 18.65
C ASN A 341 23.07 23.69 20.00
N GLN A 342 23.04 24.45 21.11
CA GLN A 342 22.66 23.92 22.44
C GLN A 342 21.21 23.44 22.52
N ILE A 343 20.31 24.05 21.74
CA ILE A 343 18.86 23.87 21.85
C ILE A 343 18.22 23.33 20.56
N SER A 344 19.00 22.93 19.55
CA SER A 344 18.45 22.51 18.26
C SER A 344 18.91 21.12 17.82
N ILE A 345 17.98 20.39 17.21
CA ILE A 345 18.21 19.05 16.66
C ILE A 345 18.49 19.16 15.17
N GLY A 346 19.75 18.98 14.76
CA GLY A 346 20.13 18.86 13.35
C GLY A 346 19.80 17.49 12.74
N ILE A 347 19.10 17.50 11.60
CA ILE A 347 18.84 16.33 10.75
C ILE A 347 19.44 16.61 9.36
N CYS A 348 20.35 15.76 8.88
CA CYS A 348 20.98 15.91 7.57
C CYS A 348 20.49 14.84 6.59
N LEU A 349 20.02 15.24 5.42
CA LEU A 349 19.69 14.32 4.33
C LEU A 349 20.89 14.23 3.38
N VAL A 350 21.27 13.02 2.98
CA VAL A 350 22.30 12.82 1.96
C VAL A 350 21.78 13.32 0.62
N GLY A 351 22.42 14.33 0.02
CA GLY A 351 22.02 14.91 -1.25
C GLY A 351 22.46 16.36 -1.44
N ASP A 352 22.49 16.81 -2.69
CA ASP A 352 22.63 18.21 -3.07
C ASP A 352 21.29 18.74 -3.62
N PHE A 353 20.41 19.18 -2.72
CA PHE A 353 19.10 19.73 -3.13
C PHE A 353 19.14 21.17 -3.63
N SER A 354 20.32 21.73 -3.86
CA SER A 354 20.44 22.89 -4.75
C SER A 354 20.34 22.48 -6.21
N LYS A 355 20.52 21.18 -6.53
CA LYS A 355 20.49 20.61 -7.88
C LYS A 355 19.29 19.70 -8.17
N TYR A 356 18.80 18.94 -7.19
CA TYR A 356 17.70 17.99 -7.40
C TYR A 356 16.82 17.79 -6.17
N LYS A 357 15.61 17.24 -6.33
CA LYS A 357 14.70 16.99 -5.21
C LYS A 357 15.16 15.82 -4.32
N PRO A 358 14.90 15.84 -3.00
CA PRO A 358 15.04 14.66 -2.15
C PRO A 358 14.18 13.49 -2.67
N THR A 359 14.57 12.25 -2.34
CA THR A 359 13.75 11.09 -2.71
C THR A 359 12.45 11.06 -1.89
N ALA A 360 11.42 10.39 -2.41
CA ALA A 360 10.16 10.19 -1.67
C ALA A 360 10.39 9.44 -0.35
N LYS A 361 11.31 8.46 -0.32
CA LYS A 361 11.65 7.73 0.90
C LYS A 361 12.38 8.60 1.92
N GLN A 362 13.28 9.49 1.48
CA GLN A 362 13.89 10.49 2.37
C GLN A 362 12.84 11.39 3.03
N LEU A 363 11.90 11.93 2.24
CA LEU A 363 10.83 12.79 2.77
C LEU A 363 9.89 12.04 3.71
N SER A 364 9.54 10.79 3.38
CA SER A 364 8.73 9.93 4.25
C SER A 364 9.41 9.64 5.59
N SER A 365 10.70 9.29 5.57
CA SER A 365 11.48 9.04 6.79
C SER A 365 11.69 10.31 7.61
N LEU A 366 11.91 11.45 6.93
CA LEU A 366 12.02 12.75 7.57
C LEU A 366 10.72 13.14 8.26
N GLU A 367 9.56 12.99 7.61
CA GLU A 367 8.25 13.27 8.21
C GLU A 367 8.02 12.42 9.46
N ALA A 368 8.24 11.09 9.35
CA ALA A 368 8.08 10.17 10.46
C ALA A 368 8.98 10.53 11.65
N LEU A 369 10.26 10.84 11.38
CA LEU A 369 11.23 11.21 12.41
C LEU A 369 10.89 12.55 13.07
N VAL A 370 10.56 13.58 12.28
CA VAL A 370 10.26 14.91 12.81
C VAL A 370 9.01 14.88 13.69
N ARG A 371 7.95 14.17 13.27
CA ARG A 371 6.74 14.02 14.09
C ARG A 371 7.04 13.33 15.42
N ASP A 372 7.86 12.29 15.40
CA ASP A 372 8.24 11.57 16.61
C ASP A 372 9.10 12.43 17.55
N LEU A 373 10.05 13.19 17.00
CA LEU A 373 10.88 14.12 17.76
C LEU A 373 10.05 15.25 18.36
N MET A 374 9.13 15.85 17.60
CA MET A 374 8.20 16.87 18.11
C MET A 374 7.39 16.33 19.29
N LYS A 375 6.83 15.12 19.17
CA LYS A 375 6.09 14.49 20.28
C LYS A 375 6.99 14.22 21.49
N THR A 376 8.21 13.76 21.26
CA THR A 376 9.13 13.36 22.34
C THR A 376 9.71 14.56 23.09
N THR A 377 10.01 15.64 22.36
CA THR A 377 10.71 16.84 22.85
C THR A 377 9.81 18.06 23.02
N THR A 378 8.53 17.96 22.69
CA THR A 378 7.55 19.06 22.71
C THR A 378 7.90 20.25 21.80
N VAL A 379 8.85 20.08 20.86
CA VAL A 379 9.16 21.11 19.86
C VAL A 379 7.92 21.34 18.98
N PRO A 380 7.40 22.58 18.91
CA PRO A 380 6.22 22.87 18.09
C PRO A 380 6.59 22.99 16.61
N VAL A 381 5.59 22.86 15.73
CA VAL A 381 5.77 22.76 14.28
C VAL A 381 6.36 24.03 13.64
N ASP A 382 6.09 25.20 14.22
CA ASP A 382 6.65 26.50 13.82
C ASP A 382 8.17 26.55 14.01
N ARG A 383 8.69 25.79 14.99
CA ARG A 383 10.12 25.65 15.32
C ARG A 383 10.83 24.54 14.54
N VAL A 384 10.12 23.86 13.64
CA VAL A 384 10.73 23.02 12.58
C VAL A 384 11.10 23.92 11.42
N THR A 385 12.39 23.94 11.07
CA THR A 385 12.95 24.88 10.11
C THR A 385 14.07 24.25 9.28
N THR A 386 14.52 25.00 8.27
CA THR A 386 15.69 24.67 7.44
C THR A 386 16.85 25.60 7.77
N HIS A 387 18.08 25.21 7.44
CA HIS A 387 19.25 26.04 7.75
C HIS A 387 19.18 27.43 7.11
N THR A 388 18.72 27.53 5.84
CA THR A 388 18.51 28.80 5.15
C THR A 388 17.50 29.69 5.87
N LEU A 389 16.47 29.15 6.53
CA LEU A 389 15.52 29.99 7.27
C LEU A 389 16.07 30.52 8.60
N ILE A 390 17.12 29.90 9.15
CA ILE A 390 17.84 30.42 10.32
C ILE A 390 18.87 31.47 9.89
N HIS A 391 19.60 31.23 8.80
CA HIS A 391 20.67 32.11 8.32
C HIS A 391 20.59 32.34 6.79
N PRO A 392 19.59 33.08 6.30
CA PRO A 392 19.30 33.18 4.86
C PRO A 392 20.41 33.81 4.04
N LYS A 393 21.22 34.70 4.65
CA LYS A 393 22.34 35.37 3.97
C LYS A 393 23.61 34.53 3.86
N HIS A 394 23.70 33.40 4.56
CA HIS A 394 24.96 32.66 4.73
C HIS A 394 24.90 31.21 4.24
N THR A 395 23.73 30.71 3.85
CA THR A 395 23.62 29.33 3.34
C THR A 395 22.42 29.11 2.44
N LEU A 396 22.63 28.31 1.40
CA LEU A 396 21.57 27.77 0.55
C LEU A 396 21.00 26.45 1.09
N CYS A 397 21.52 25.91 2.21
CA CYS A 397 21.14 24.61 2.75
C CYS A 397 19.70 24.59 3.32
N PRO A 398 18.83 23.63 2.98
CA PRO A 398 19.11 22.36 2.29
C PRO A 398 18.95 22.43 0.76
N GLY A 399 18.77 23.61 0.17
CA GLY A 399 18.74 23.82 -1.28
C GLY A 399 17.35 24.14 -1.81
N LYS A 400 17.29 24.82 -2.96
CA LYS A 400 16.04 25.32 -3.58
C LYS A 400 15.04 24.24 -3.97
N TYR A 401 15.48 22.99 -4.14
CA TYR A 401 14.61 21.86 -4.48
C TYR A 401 14.13 21.08 -3.25
N PHE A 402 14.55 21.47 -2.03
CA PHE A 402 13.94 20.93 -0.83
C PHE A 402 12.56 21.58 -0.61
N PRO A 403 11.50 20.78 -0.41
CA PRO A 403 10.13 21.29 -0.38
C PRO A 403 9.74 21.86 1.00
N THR A 404 10.40 22.93 1.45
CA THR A 404 10.25 23.48 2.82
C THR A 404 8.79 23.77 3.19
N GLU A 405 8.09 24.56 2.38
CA GLU A 405 6.73 25.01 2.71
C GLU A 405 5.73 23.86 2.71
N SER A 406 5.75 22.99 1.69
CA SER A 406 4.84 21.86 1.64
C SER A 406 5.17 20.80 2.69
N PHE A 407 6.43 20.64 3.07
CA PHE A 407 6.83 19.79 4.19
C PHE A 407 6.30 20.34 5.53
N LYS A 408 6.48 21.64 5.81
CA LYS A 408 5.93 22.27 7.02
C LYS A 408 4.40 22.22 7.04
N ALA A 409 3.74 22.44 5.91
CA ALA A 409 2.30 22.30 5.79
C ALA A 409 1.82 20.86 6.07
N LYS A 410 2.58 19.84 5.62
CA LYS A 410 2.29 18.44 5.95
C LYS A 410 2.33 18.23 7.46
N LEU A 411 3.33 18.75 8.18
CA LEU A 411 3.47 18.58 9.64
C LEU A 411 2.37 19.25 10.49
N ARG A 412 1.69 20.28 9.96
CA ARG A 412 0.56 20.95 10.64
C ARG A 412 -0.75 20.17 10.57
N LYS A 413 -0.86 19.26 9.60
CA LYS A 413 -1.96 18.30 9.48
C LYS A 413 -1.65 17.06 10.31
#